data_AF-A0A7V0UGD0-F1
#
_entry.id   AF-A0A7V0UGD0-F1
#
_cell.length_a   1.000
_cell.length_b   1.000
_cell.length_c   1.000
_cell.angle_alpha   90.00
_cell.angle_beta   90.00
_cell.angle_gamma   90.00
#
_symmetry.space_group_name_H-M   'P 1'
#
loop_
_entity.id
_entity.type
_entity.pdbx_description
1 polymer ?
#
loop_
_entity_poly.entity_id
_entity_poly.type
_entity_poly.pdbx_seq_one_letter_code
_entity_poly.pdbx_strand_id
1 'polypeptide(L)'
;MKRLGASLNILVLPIAGLLGTIAVVMLAPGSVYGQALSITTPSPLPTGAVGAPYSVTLAASGGVGPYTWSVAAGSSLPNGLILNANTGVLSGTPTTAGSPTFTIQVNDAASPAVTKPFSMTINGALTIATASPLPTGAVGAPYSVTLAATGGVGSYTWSVASGSSLPVGLSLNTSTGVISGTPSAAGNPSFTIQVN
;
A
#
# COMPACT_ATOMS: atom_id res chain seq x y z
N MET A 1 55.28 29.66 20.53
CA MET A 1 53.89 29.59 21.02
C MET A 1 53.17 30.89 20.66
N LYS A 2 52.26 30.87 19.67
CA LYS A 2 51.31 31.96 19.42
C LYS A 2 50.01 31.33 18.88
N ARG A 3 48.92 31.60 19.59
CA ARG A 3 47.63 30.91 19.53
C ARG A 3 46.87 31.28 18.26
N LEU A 4 46.39 30.30 17.48
CA LEU A 4 45.36 30.51 16.46
C LEU A 4 44.04 30.78 17.20
N GLY A 5 43.49 31.98 17.04
CA GLY A 5 42.15 32.32 17.53
C GLY A 5 41.09 31.77 16.60
N ALA A 6 40.42 30.69 17.02
CA ALA A 6 39.16 30.28 16.40
C ALA A 6 38.06 31.21 16.93
N SER A 7 37.46 32.01 16.04
CA SER A 7 36.31 32.85 16.38
C SER A 7 35.10 31.96 16.67
N LEU A 8 34.58 32.02 17.90
CA LEU A 8 33.44 31.24 18.37
C LEU A 8 32.14 31.97 17.99
N ASN A 9 31.44 31.49 16.95
CA ASN A 9 30.17 32.08 16.53
C ASN A 9 29.03 31.47 17.35
N ILE A 10 28.59 32.14 18.41
CA ILE A 10 27.48 31.70 19.26
C ILE A 10 26.17 32.20 18.63
N LEU A 11 25.39 31.29 18.04
CA LEU A 11 24.03 31.61 17.56
C LEU A 11 23.06 31.53 18.75
N VAL A 12 22.67 32.68 19.29
CA VAL A 12 21.62 32.78 20.33
C VAL A 12 20.27 32.97 19.62
N LEU A 13 19.39 31.97 19.67
CA LEU A 13 18.00 32.13 19.23
C LEU A 13 17.16 32.69 20.40
N PRO A 14 16.41 33.79 20.22
CA PRO A 14 15.54 34.30 21.28
C PRO A 14 14.32 33.39 21.44
N ILE A 15 14.18 32.75 22.59
CA ILE A 15 12.94 32.06 22.98
C ILE A 15 12.04 33.11 23.64
N ALA A 16 10.95 33.46 22.97
CA ALA A 16 9.93 34.33 23.53
C ALA A 16 9.11 33.55 24.57
N GLY A 17 9.25 33.94 25.84
CA GLY A 17 8.29 33.64 26.89
C GLY A 17 8.71 32.54 27.87
N LEU A 18 8.58 32.90 29.15
CA LEU A 18 8.65 32.07 30.36
C LEU A 18 10.04 31.93 31.01
N LEU A 19 10.13 32.49 32.22
CA LEU A 19 11.26 32.39 33.16
C LEU A 19 11.56 30.93 33.49
N GLY A 20 12.47 30.32 32.75
CA GLY A 20 13.04 29.01 33.00
C GLY A 20 14.52 29.03 32.61
N THR A 21 15.37 28.49 33.47
CA THR A 21 16.83 28.35 33.34
C THR A 21 17.32 28.30 31.89
N ILE A 22 18.12 29.28 31.47
CA ILE A 22 18.80 29.26 30.17
C ILE A 22 19.85 28.14 30.22
N ALA A 23 19.51 26.97 29.66
CA ALA A 23 20.50 25.94 29.39
C ALA A 23 21.36 26.42 28.21
N VAL A 24 22.52 27.00 28.52
CA VAL A 24 23.57 27.22 27.51
C VAL A 24 24.15 25.86 27.19
N VAL A 25 23.67 25.23 26.12
CA VAL A 25 24.29 24.03 25.57
C VAL A 25 25.61 24.47 24.94
N MET A 26 26.73 24.23 25.64
CA MET A 26 28.06 24.39 25.05
C MET A 26 28.26 23.30 23.98
N LEU A 27 28.38 23.72 22.73
CA LEU A 27 28.58 22.82 21.60
C LEU A 27 30.08 22.65 21.35
N ALA A 28 30.53 21.40 21.27
CA ALA A 28 31.87 21.10 20.81
C ALA A 28 32.03 21.59 19.35
N PRO A 29 33.18 22.22 19.00
CA PRO A 29 33.46 22.57 17.61
C PRO A 29 33.58 21.30 16.77
N GLY A 30 32.64 21.11 15.82
CA GLY A 30 32.57 19.93 14.94
C GLY A 30 31.20 19.24 14.89
N SER A 31 30.24 19.61 15.75
CA SER A 31 28.89 19.05 15.68
C SER A 31 28.14 19.56 14.46
N VAL A 32 28.12 18.78 13.39
CA VAL A 32 27.08 18.87 12.36
C VAL A 32 25.76 18.44 13.00
N TYR A 33 24.81 19.38 13.13
CA TYR A 33 23.45 19.06 13.51
C TYR A 33 22.79 18.26 12.37
N GLY A 34 22.98 16.94 12.38
CA GLY A 34 22.20 16.05 11.54
C GLY A 34 20.72 16.21 11.87
N GLN A 35 19.86 16.31 10.85
CA GLN A 35 18.41 16.28 11.03
C GLN A 35 18.03 15.01 11.81
N ALA A 36 17.09 15.07 12.75
CA ALA A 36 16.73 13.89 13.52
C ALA A 36 16.14 12.79 12.61
N LEU A 37 16.49 11.54 12.87
CA LEU A 37 15.92 10.40 12.14
C LEU A 37 14.39 10.40 12.28
N SER A 38 13.67 10.18 11.18
CA SER A 38 12.21 10.11 11.16
C SER A 38 11.70 9.27 10.01
N ILE A 39 10.60 8.54 10.21
CA ILE A 39 9.91 7.77 9.16
C ILE A 39 8.89 8.68 8.44
N THR A 40 9.15 8.94 7.16
CA THR A 40 8.39 9.90 6.35
C THR A 40 7.25 9.26 5.56
N THR A 41 7.23 7.93 5.39
CA THR A 41 6.14 7.23 4.68
C THR A 41 4.78 7.53 5.33
N PRO A 42 3.75 7.93 4.56
CA PRO A 42 2.42 8.18 5.08
C PRO A 42 1.74 6.89 5.56
N SER A 43 0.77 7.04 6.46
CA SER A 43 -0.16 5.98 6.87
C SER A 43 -1.59 6.49 6.64
N PRO A 44 -2.53 5.67 6.15
CA PRO A 44 -2.40 4.25 5.82
C PRO A 44 -1.52 3.98 4.59
N LEU A 45 -0.94 2.78 4.52
CA LEU A 45 -0.26 2.29 3.33
C LEU A 45 -1.26 1.93 2.22
N PRO A 46 -0.82 1.80 0.96
CA PRO A 46 -1.68 1.35 -0.13
C PRO A 46 -2.38 0.03 0.20
N THR A 47 -3.62 -0.10 -0.28
CA THR A 47 -4.44 -1.31 -0.07
C THR A 47 -3.82 -2.50 -0.82
N GLY A 48 -3.82 -3.67 -0.16
CA GLY A 48 -3.49 -4.95 -0.78
C GLY A 48 -4.75 -5.81 -0.96
N ALA A 49 -4.59 -6.99 -1.57
CA ALA A 49 -5.63 -8.02 -1.61
C ALA A 49 -5.04 -9.40 -1.35
N VAL A 50 -5.84 -10.29 -0.79
CA VAL A 50 -5.45 -11.69 -0.60
C VAL A 50 -5.08 -12.32 -1.94
N GLY A 51 -3.90 -12.95 -2.01
CA GLY A 51 -3.42 -13.62 -3.22
C GLY A 51 -2.82 -12.69 -4.28
N ALA A 52 -2.92 -11.37 -4.12
CA ALA A 52 -2.30 -10.39 -5.02
C ALA A 52 -0.90 -9.98 -4.52
N PRO A 53 0.09 -9.83 -5.41
CA PRO A 53 1.41 -9.34 -5.03
C PRO A 53 1.31 -7.90 -4.50
N TYR A 54 2.08 -7.63 -3.44
CA TYR A 54 2.16 -6.34 -2.78
C TYR A 54 3.62 -5.90 -2.67
N SER A 55 3.88 -4.62 -2.89
CA SER A 55 5.20 -4.02 -2.68
C SER A 55 5.07 -2.52 -2.40
N VAL A 56 5.68 -2.06 -1.32
CA VAL A 56 5.80 -0.64 -0.98
C VAL A 56 7.17 -0.39 -0.35
N THR A 57 7.81 0.72 -0.69
CA THR A 57 9.09 1.12 -0.08
C THR A 57 8.83 2.11 1.05
N LEU A 58 9.30 1.77 2.25
CA LEU A 58 9.29 2.68 3.39
C LEU A 58 10.46 3.66 3.30
N ALA A 59 10.23 4.89 3.73
CA ALA A 59 11.14 6.02 3.60
C ALA A 59 11.38 6.65 4.96
N ALA A 60 12.64 7.02 5.19
CA ALA A 60 13.09 7.76 6.35
C ALA A 60 13.97 8.94 5.92
N SER A 61 14.03 9.97 6.75
CA SER A 61 14.85 11.17 6.55
C SER A 61 15.61 11.53 7.82
N GLY A 62 16.70 12.28 7.68
CA GLY A 62 17.58 12.61 8.81
C GLY A 62 18.42 11.42 9.26
N GLY A 63 19.19 11.59 10.34
CA GLY A 63 20.13 10.59 10.82
C GLY A 63 21.34 10.41 9.91
N VAL A 64 22.12 9.38 10.20
CA VAL A 64 23.32 9.00 9.45
C VAL A 64 23.14 7.59 8.89
N GLY A 65 23.05 7.47 7.57
CA GLY A 65 22.95 6.17 6.91
C GLY A 65 24.16 5.25 7.19
N PRO A 66 24.02 3.93 6.99
CA PRO A 66 22.87 3.23 6.40
C PRO A 66 21.68 3.08 7.36
N TYR A 67 20.47 2.95 6.81
CA TYR A 67 19.27 2.65 7.60
C TYR A 67 19.01 1.15 7.66
N THR A 68 18.64 0.67 8.84
CA THR A 68 18.19 -0.71 9.06
C THR A 68 16.74 -0.71 9.53
N TRP A 69 15.90 -1.42 8.80
CA TRP A 69 14.47 -1.52 9.02
C TRP A 69 14.12 -2.82 9.74
N SER A 70 13.19 -2.75 10.68
CA SER A 70 12.69 -3.91 11.41
C SER A 70 11.24 -3.73 11.85
N VAL A 71 10.59 -4.82 12.23
CA VAL A 71 9.29 -4.77 12.91
C VAL A 71 9.56 -4.50 14.38
N ALA A 72 8.86 -3.53 14.97
CA ALA A 72 9.04 -3.21 16.38
C ALA A 72 8.65 -4.40 17.29
N ALA A 73 9.32 -4.53 18.43
CA ALA A 73 9.04 -5.60 19.39
C ALA A 73 7.56 -5.61 19.82
N GLY A 74 6.95 -6.80 19.85
CA GLY A 74 5.53 -6.97 20.16
C GLY A 74 4.57 -6.64 19.00
N SER A 75 5.09 -6.29 17.82
CA SER A 75 4.30 -6.12 16.60
C SER A 75 4.55 -7.24 15.61
N SER A 76 3.65 -7.41 14.65
CA SER A 76 3.76 -8.41 13.59
C SER A 76 3.24 -7.85 12.28
N LEU A 77 3.86 -8.25 11.17
CA LEU A 77 3.36 -7.90 9.84
C LEU A 77 2.11 -8.70 9.51
N PRO A 78 1.26 -8.21 8.60
CA PRO A 78 0.20 -9.03 8.03
C PRO A 78 0.76 -10.32 7.41
N ASN A 79 0.03 -11.43 7.58
CA ASN A 79 0.46 -12.73 7.09
C ASN A 79 0.76 -12.68 5.59
N GLY A 80 1.94 -13.20 5.21
CA GLY A 80 2.41 -13.23 3.83
C GLY A 80 3.21 -11.99 3.40
N LEU A 81 3.37 -10.98 4.26
CA LEU A 81 4.25 -9.84 4.02
C LEU A 81 5.57 -9.96 4.80
N ILE A 82 6.65 -9.48 4.17
CA ILE A 82 8.01 -9.48 4.70
C ILE A 82 8.60 -8.09 4.50
N LEU A 83 9.34 -7.61 5.49
CA LEU A 83 10.11 -6.37 5.41
C LEU A 83 11.58 -6.67 5.11
N ASN A 84 12.11 -6.10 4.04
CA ASN A 84 13.52 -6.16 3.75
C ASN A 84 14.28 -5.12 4.61
N ALA A 85 15.13 -5.60 5.50
CA ALA A 85 15.81 -4.77 6.49
C ALA A 85 16.74 -3.70 5.89
N ASN A 86 17.31 -3.92 4.71
CA ASN A 86 18.31 -3.02 4.12
C ASN A 86 17.69 -1.98 3.18
N THR A 87 16.54 -2.31 2.58
CA THR A 87 15.90 -1.47 1.57
C THR A 87 14.62 -0.81 2.07
N GLY A 88 14.05 -1.28 3.18
CA GLY A 88 12.75 -0.82 3.67
C GLY A 88 11.59 -1.27 2.81
N VAL A 89 11.79 -2.19 1.87
CA VAL A 89 10.73 -2.73 1.02
C VAL A 89 9.88 -3.71 1.82
N LEU A 90 8.61 -3.35 2.03
CA LEU A 90 7.56 -4.25 2.52
C LEU A 90 6.89 -4.91 1.33
N SER A 91 7.04 -6.22 1.19
CA SER A 91 6.57 -6.96 0.02
C SER A 91 6.11 -8.37 0.34
N GLY A 92 5.36 -8.98 -0.57
CA GLY A 92 4.87 -10.35 -0.46
C GLY A 92 3.47 -10.50 -1.00
N THR A 93 2.78 -11.55 -0.56
CA THR A 93 1.40 -11.84 -0.99
C THR A 93 0.55 -12.03 0.27
N PRO A 94 -0.30 -11.06 0.63
CA PRO A 94 -1.17 -11.18 1.79
C PRO A 94 -2.05 -12.44 1.73
N THR A 95 -2.26 -13.09 2.87
CA THR A 95 -3.08 -14.32 2.95
C THR A 95 -4.35 -14.15 3.76
N THR A 96 -4.54 -13.02 4.44
CA THR A 96 -5.68 -12.77 5.32
C THR A 96 -6.24 -11.37 5.09
N ALA A 97 -7.53 -11.28 4.78
CA ALA A 97 -8.22 -10.00 4.61
C ALA A 97 -8.46 -9.31 5.96
N GLY A 98 -8.52 -7.98 5.95
CA GLY A 98 -8.78 -7.17 7.14
C GLY A 98 -8.07 -5.83 7.11
N SER A 99 -8.07 -5.13 8.25
CA SER A 99 -7.42 -3.82 8.40
C SER A 99 -6.32 -3.88 9.48
N PRO A 100 -5.20 -4.57 9.24
CA PRO A 100 -4.15 -4.73 10.23
C PRO A 100 -3.44 -3.41 10.56
N THR A 101 -2.97 -3.33 11.80
CA THR A 101 -2.04 -2.30 12.28
C THR A 101 -0.75 -2.95 12.72
N PHE A 102 0.39 -2.33 12.38
CA PHE A 102 1.71 -2.83 12.74
C PHE A 102 2.70 -1.68 12.91
N THR A 103 3.74 -1.88 13.70
CA THR A 103 4.72 -0.84 14.01
C THR A 103 6.05 -1.19 13.38
N ILE A 104 6.57 -0.28 12.56
CA ILE A 104 7.89 -0.39 11.95
C ILE A 104 8.89 0.45 12.71
N GLN A 105 10.09 -0.08 12.86
CA GLN A 105 11.24 0.56 13.45
C GLN A 105 12.31 0.79 12.37
N VAL A 106 12.95 1.96 12.43
CA VAL A 106 14.15 2.27 11.64
C VAL A 106 15.27 2.69 12.59
N ASN A 107 16.45 2.15 12.35
CA ASN A 107 17.71 2.50 12.98
C ASN A 107 18.63 3.14 11.95
N ASP A 108 19.39 4.14 12.36
CA ASP A 108 20.53 4.66 11.60
C ASP A 108 21.85 4.25 12.31
N ALA A 109 22.99 4.73 11.83
CA ALA A 109 24.30 4.36 12.39
C ALA A 109 24.68 5.11 13.68
N ALA A 110 23.92 6.14 14.10
CA ALA A 110 24.37 7.10 15.12
C ALA A 110 23.30 7.53 16.14
N SER A 111 22.03 7.26 15.87
CA SER A 111 20.86 7.75 16.60
C SER A 111 20.07 6.60 17.24
N PRO A 112 19.25 6.89 18.26
CA PRO A 112 18.25 5.95 18.74
C PRO A 112 17.27 5.54 17.62
N ALA A 113 16.75 4.32 17.72
CA ALA A 113 15.74 3.85 16.79
C ALA A 113 14.47 4.71 16.85
N VAL A 114 13.82 4.88 15.71
CA VAL A 114 12.52 5.54 15.61
C VAL A 114 11.48 4.54 15.14
N THR A 115 10.32 4.57 15.80
CA THR A 115 9.18 3.70 15.47
C THR A 115 8.00 4.50 14.92
N LYS A 116 7.25 3.91 13.99
CA LYS A 116 6.00 4.48 13.49
C LYS A 116 4.94 3.38 13.29
N PRO A 117 3.71 3.57 13.81
CA PRO A 117 2.61 2.67 13.49
C PRO A 117 2.11 2.93 12.07
N PHE A 118 1.79 1.85 11.37
CA PHE A 118 1.15 1.83 10.07
C PHE A 118 -0.16 1.06 10.15
N SER A 119 -1.11 1.48 9.32
CA SER A 119 -2.32 0.74 9.02
C SER A 119 -2.38 0.46 7.52
N MET A 120 -3.06 -0.61 7.12
CA MET A 120 -3.40 -0.86 5.72
C MET A 120 -4.70 -1.66 5.64
N THR A 121 -5.34 -1.62 4.47
CA THR A 121 -6.46 -2.50 4.15
C THR A 121 -5.97 -3.65 3.29
N ILE A 122 -6.41 -4.87 3.60
CA ILE A 122 -6.24 -6.05 2.75
C ILE A 122 -7.64 -6.54 2.37
N ASN A 123 -8.00 -6.33 1.11
CA ASN A 123 -9.25 -6.82 0.55
C ASN A 123 -9.22 -8.36 0.43
N GLY A 124 -10.40 -8.97 0.34
CA GLY A 124 -10.52 -10.38 -0.03
C GLY A 124 -9.92 -10.66 -1.41
N ALA A 125 -9.71 -11.94 -1.73
CA ALA A 125 -9.30 -12.35 -3.06
C ALA A 125 -10.33 -11.90 -4.10
N LEU A 126 -9.87 -11.56 -5.31
CA LEU A 126 -10.76 -11.16 -6.39
C LEU A 126 -11.66 -12.34 -6.78
N THR A 127 -12.97 -12.13 -6.74
CA THR A 127 -13.98 -13.15 -7.09
C THR A 127 -15.14 -12.55 -7.85
N ILE A 128 -15.75 -13.33 -8.74
CA ILE A 128 -17.03 -12.98 -9.37
C ILE A 128 -18.15 -13.30 -8.36
N ALA A 129 -18.94 -12.29 -8.02
CA ALA A 129 -20.05 -12.38 -7.07
C ALA A 129 -21.40 -12.67 -7.75
N THR A 130 -21.50 -12.50 -9.07
CA THR A 130 -22.70 -12.86 -9.82
C THR A 130 -22.93 -14.37 -9.77
N ALA A 131 -24.14 -14.77 -9.35
CA ALA A 131 -24.54 -16.17 -9.35
C ALA A 131 -24.72 -16.72 -10.78
N SER A 132 -24.43 -18.00 -10.94
CA SER A 132 -24.81 -18.78 -12.12
C SER A 132 -25.98 -19.70 -11.76
N PRO A 133 -26.98 -19.89 -12.64
CA PRO A 133 -27.07 -19.33 -14.00
C PRO A 133 -27.46 -17.85 -14.02
N LEU A 134 -27.09 -17.16 -15.10
CA LEU A 134 -27.59 -15.80 -15.38
C LEU A 134 -29.09 -15.84 -15.71
N PRO A 135 -29.81 -14.71 -15.58
CA PRO A 135 -31.20 -14.61 -16.02
C PRO A 135 -31.38 -15.06 -17.47
N THR A 136 -32.49 -15.73 -17.76
CA THR A 136 -32.79 -16.22 -19.10
C THR A 136 -33.08 -15.05 -20.06
N GLY A 137 -32.56 -15.15 -21.29
CA GLY A 137 -32.90 -14.26 -22.39
C GLY A 137 -33.94 -14.90 -23.33
N ALA A 138 -34.60 -14.07 -24.14
CA ALA A 138 -35.47 -14.54 -25.21
C ALA A 138 -34.88 -14.17 -26.58
N VAL A 139 -35.01 -15.08 -27.55
CA VAL A 139 -34.53 -14.84 -28.92
C VAL A 139 -35.26 -13.64 -29.52
N GLY A 140 -34.51 -12.72 -30.11
CA GLY A 140 -35.04 -11.49 -30.72
C GLY A 140 -35.45 -10.40 -29.72
N ALA A 141 -35.35 -10.65 -28.41
CA ALA A 141 -35.61 -9.65 -27.39
C ALA A 141 -34.30 -9.03 -26.86
N PRO A 142 -34.30 -7.74 -26.45
CA PRO A 142 -33.15 -7.14 -25.79
C PRO A 142 -32.86 -7.85 -24.47
N TYR A 143 -31.58 -8.11 -24.23
CA TYR A 143 -31.05 -8.72 -23.03
C TYR A 143 -29.98 -7.82 -22.43
N SER A 144 -29.97 -7.70 -21.10
CA SER A 144 -28.95 -6.95 -20.36
C SER A 144 -28.81 -7.52 -18.96
N VAL A 145 -27.58 -7.83 -18.56
CA VAL A 145 -27.23 -8.26 -17.20
C VAL A 145 -25.88 -7.66 -16.82
N THR A 146 -25.78 -7.16 -15.59
CA THR A 146 -24.52 -6.63 -15.05
C THR A 146 -23.85 -7.67 -14.19
N LEU A 147 -22.60 -7.98 -14.49
CA LEU A 147 -21.77 -8.82 -13.64
C LEU A 147 -21.20 -8.01 -12.47
N ALA A 148 -21.04 -8.67 -11.33
CA ALA A 148 -20.52 -8.12 -10.09
C ALA A 148 -19.29 -8.92 -9.68
N ALA A 149 -18.26 -8.22 -9.23
CA ALA A 149 -17.06 -8.79 -8.63
C ALA A 149 -16.82 -8.14 -7.27
N THR A 150 -16.10 -8.84 -6.40
CA THR A 150 -15.69 -8.35 -5.08
C THR A 150 -14.22 -8.70 -4.81
N GLY A 151 -13.61 -8.00 -3.86
CA GLY A 151 -12.20 -8.20 -3.51
C GLY A 151 -11.23 -7.57 -4.52
N GLY A 152 -9.98 -8.04 -4.52
CA GLY A 152 -8.93 -7.49 -5.39
C GLY A 152 -8.54 -6.05 -5.04
N VAL A 153 -7.76 -5.43 -5.91
CA VAL A 153 -7.32 -4.03 -5.81
C VAL A 153 -7.48 -3.34 -7.16
N GLY A 154 -7.72 -2.02 -7.15
CA GLY A 154 -7.88 -1.25 -8.38
C GLY A 154 -9.24 -1.44 -9.04
N SER A 155 -9.30 -1.13 -10.34
CA SER A 155 -10.50 -1.20 -11.16
C SER A 155 -10.64 -2.56 -11.84
N TYR A 156 -11.86 -3.09 -11.89
CA TYR A 156 -12.13 -4.37 -12.54
C TYR A 156 -12.15 -4.27 -14.06
N THR A 157 -11.50 -5.23 -14.71
CA THR A 157 -11.61 -5.44 -16.17
C THR A 157 -12.17 -6.83 -16.45
N TRP A 158 -13.26 -6.86 -17.21
CA TRP A 158 -14.00 -8.07 -17.57
C TRP A 158 -13.58 -8.59 -18.94
N SER A 159 -13.55 -9.91 -19.10
CA SER A 159 -13.28 -10.56 -20.38
C SER A 159 -13.98 -11.91 -20.49
N VAL A 160 -14.19 -12.37 -21.73
CA VAL A 160 -14.57 -13.77 -21.98
C VAL A 160 -13.29 -14.61 -21.92
N ALA A 161 -13.32 -15.72 -21.18
CA ALA A 161 -12.14 -16.57 -21.03
C ALA A 161 -11.67 -17.10 -22.39
N SER A 162 -10.35 -17.31 -22.52
CA SER A 162 -9.78 -17.91 -23.73
C SER A 162 -10.43 -19.25 -24.05
N GLY A 163 -10.78 -19.47 -25.31
CA GLY A 163 -11.50 -20.66 -25.78
C GLY A 163 -13.01 -20.66 -25.50
N SER A 164 -13.56 -19.58 -24.93
CA SER A 164 -14.99 -19.39 -24.74
C SER A 164 -15.53 -18.27 -25.64
N SER A 165 -16.83 -18.31 -25.94
CA SER A 165 -17.52 -17.25 -26.69
C SER A 165 -18.88 -16.98 -26.07
N LEU A 166 -19.32 -15.72 -26.10
CA LEU A 166 -20.69 -15.39 -25.74
C LEU A 166 -21.69 -15.95 -26.78
N PRO A 167 -22.95 -16.16 -26.38
CA PRO A 167 -24.03 -16.48 -27.32
C PRO A 167 -24.14 -15.44 -28.43
N VAL A 168 -24.46 -15.87 -29.65
CA VAL A 168 -24.53 -14.99 -30.82
C VAL A 168 -25.56 -13.86 -30.60
N GLY A 169 -25.11 -12.63 -30.82
CA GLY A 169 -25.90 -11.42 -30.61
C GLY A 169 -25.74 -10.78 -29.23
N LEU A 170 -24.92 -11.36 -28.36
CA LEU A 170 -24.50 -10.77 -27.08
C LEU A 170 -23.05 -10.27 -27.14
N SER A 171 -22.77 -9.23 -26.35
CA SER A 171 -21.45 -8.64 -26.18
C SER A 171 -21.20 -8.32 -24.71
N LEU A 172 -19.93 -8.29 -24.31
CA LEU A 172 -19.50 -7.88 -22.97
C LEU A 172 -18.86 -6.49 -23.04
N ASN A 173 -19.35 -5.56 -22.23
CA ASN A 173 -18.62 -4.34 -21.94
C ASN A 173 -17.53 -4.63 -20.89
N THR A 174 -16.27 -4.57 -21.32
CA THR A 174 -15.12 -4.97 -20.51
C THR A 174 -14.87 -4.07 -19.29
N SER A 175 -15.35 -2.83 -19.32
CA SER A 175 -15.14 -1.87 -18.22
C SER A 175 -16.26 -1.86 -17.21
N THR A 176 -17.48 -2.25 -17.61
CA THR A 176 -18.67 -2.22 -16.73
C THR A 176 -19.15 -3.62 -16.33
N GLY A 177 -18.68 -4.67 -17.00
CA GLY A 177 -19.16 -6.04 -16.78
C GLY A 177 -20.57 -6.29 -17.28
N VAL A 178 -21.13 -5.39 -18.10
CA VAL A 178 -22.47 -5.57 -18.66
C VAL A 178 -22.41 -6.51 -19.86
N ILE A 179 -23.13 -7.62 -19.80
CA ILE A 179 -23.45 -8.44 -20.96
C ILE A 179 -24.77 -7.95 -21.54
N SER A 180 -24.78 -7.52 -22.80
CA SER A 180 -25.99 -7.02 -23.45
C SER A 180 -26.04 -7.32 -24.95
N GLY A 181 -27.24 -7.24 -25.51
CA GLY A 181 -27.51 -7.41 -26.93
C GLY A 181 -28.86 -8.06 -27.21
N THR A 182 -28.98 -8.73 -28.35
CA THR A 182 -30.20 -9.43 -28.78
C THR A 182 -29.83 -10.84 -29.20
N PRO A 183 -30.09 -11.86 -28.37
CA PRO A 183 -29.80 -13.25 -28.71
C PRO A 183 -30.51 -13.69 -29.99
N SER A 184 -29.80 -14.39 -30.87
CA SER A 184 -30.32 -14.82 -32.18
C SER A 184 -30.62 -16.33 -32.28
N ALA A 185 -30.21 -17.11 -31.28
CA ALA A 185 -30.41 -18.55 -31.26
C ALA A 185 -30.94 -19.01 -29.89
N ALA A 186 -31.86 -19.98 -29.90
CA ALA A 186 -32.34 -20.63 -28.69
C ALA A 186 -31.34 -21.69 -28.21
N GLY A 187 -31.24 -21.89 -26.90
CA GLY A 187 -30.42 -22.95 -26.32
C GLY A 187 -29.93 -22.62 -24.91
N ASN A 188 -29.09 -23.49 -24.37
CA ASN A 188 -28.45 -23.36 -23.05
C ASN A 188 -26.92 -23.28 -23.21
N PRO A 189 -26.40 -22.23 -23.88
CA PRO A 189 -24.97 -22.10 -24.10
C PRO A 189 -24.22 -21.97 -22.78
N SER A 190 -23.05 -22.59 -22.69
CA SER A 190 -22.10 -22.37 -21.61
C SER A 190 -20.98 -21.46 -22.09
N PHE A 191 -20.58 -20.52 -21.24
CA PHE A 191 -19.46 -19.62 -21.49
C PHE A 191 -18.81 -19.27 -20.16
N THR A 192 -17.54 -18.88 -20.22
CA THR A 192 -16.77 -18.52 -19.02
C THR A 192 -16.39 -17.05 -19.09
N ILE A 193 -16.63 -16.33 -18.00
CA ILE A 193 -16.21 -14.93 -17.82
C ILE A 193 -15.07 -14.87 -16.80
N GLN A 194 -14.14 -13.95 -17.03
CA GLN A 194 -13.05 -13.62 -16.12
C GLN A 194 -13.11 -12.15 -15.73
N VAL A 195 -12.59 -11.85 -14.55
CA VAL A 195 -12.37 -10.50 -14.04
C VAL A 195 -10.93 -10.40 -13.53
N ASN A 196 -10.27 -9.30 -13.83
CA ASN A 196 -8.92 -8.95 -13.36
C ASN A 196 -8.93 -7.59 -12.68
#